data_AF-A0A3N4ZXC5-F1
#
_entry.id   AF-A0A3N4ZXC5-F1
#
_cell.length_a   1.000
_cell.length_b   1.000
_cell.length_c   1.000
_cell.angle_alpha   90.00
_cell.angle_beta   90.00
_cell.angle_gamma   90.00
#
_symmetry.space_group_name_H-M   'P 1'
#
loop_
_entity.id
_entity.type
_entity.pdbx_description
1 polymer ?
#
loop_
_entity_poly.entity_id
_entity_poly.type
_entity_poly.pdbx_seq_one_letter_code
_entity_poly.pdbx_strand_id
1 'polypeptide(L)'
;MEIVWRTDSRVPGYLFGRLHPAGTVTDGIKFPQPGRLRPRRRPRYSGRGLQQPGRHRGCRSHPQVDDPVQGPAYNFAGLLALGASGAGAAEVGEVLTAVNAINAAGLTAQWYVKTFRELGGRLLAPPPGAPADSRTKRFRALRATQYYGQALFFVLGPDEPGSEEQLYRAGPSAWGTFCDLCEPAPVKANVPYRSTPLPVWFFRPDTSGTRRPTVILTNGSDGQNVDMWTYGVPAARERGWNALVYDGPGQGQLLFVDRVVFTPTWEQVVGPARRLADGPSGRRPEQDPPDGPEHGGLPGAVAGLPP
;
A
#
# COMPACT_ATOMS: atom_id res chain seq x y z
N MET A 1 -1.65 -13.00 -1.52
CA MET A 1 -0.41 -12.20 -1.69
C MET A 1 0.08 -11.90 -0.29
N GLU A 2 1.26 -12.35 0.10
CA GLU A 2 1.80 -12.11 1.43
C GLU A 2 3.16 -11.42 1.29
N ILE A 3 3.30 -10.25 1.91
CA ILE A 3 4.59 -9.55 1.98
C ILE A 3 5.40 -10.16 3.11
N VAL A 4 6.56 -10.71 2.76
CA VAL A 4 7.46 -11.36 3.72
C VAL A 4 8.74 -10.55 3.81
N TRP A 5 8.94 -9.89 4.94
CA TRP A 5 10.19 -9.23 5.27
C TRP A 5 11.14 -10.25 5.90
N ARG A 6 12.17 -10.68 5.17
CA ARG A 6 13.33 -11.38 5.74
C ARG A 6 14.60 -10.81 5.15
N THR A 7 15.24 -9.89 5.87
CA THR A 7 16.50 -9.25 5.45
C THR A 7 17.70 -10.03 5.99
N ASP A 8 18.16 -11.04 5.24
CA ASP A 8 19.51 -11.60 5.40
C ASP A 8 20.23 -11.77 4.05
N SER A 9 19.92 -10.90 3.09
CA SER A 9 20.71 -10.80 1.86
C SER A 9 21.17 -9.36 1.70
N ARG A 10 22.46 -9.19 1.39
CA ARG A 10 23.14 -7.88 1.22
C ARG A 10 22.62 -7.07 0.01
N VAL A 11 21.41 -7.38 -0.47
CA VAL A 11 20.65 -6.64 -1.48
C VAL A 11 19.16 -6.77 -1.09
N PRO A 12 18.48 -5.69 -0.66
CA PRO A 12 17.04 -5.74 -0.42
C PRO A 12 16.30 -5.91 -1.75
N GLY A 13 15.44 -6.94 -1.83
CA GLY A 13 14.52 -7.15 -2.95
C GLY A 13 13.12 -7.43 -2.41
N TYR A 14 12.09 -6.97 -3.11
CA TYR A 14 10.72 -7.29 -2.74
C TYR A 14 10.42 -8.73 -3.16
N LEU A 15 9.99 -9.56 -2.21
CA LEU A 15 9.53 -10.91 -2.49
C LEU A 15 8.03 -10.97 -2.21
N PHE A 16 7.26 -11.12 -3.28
CA PHE A 16 5.83 -11.42 -3.19
C PHE A 16 5.66 -12.91 -3.40
N GLY A 17 5.04 -13.65 -2.48
CA GLY A 17 4.78 -15.09 -2.66
C GLY A 17 3.83 -15.64 -1.60
N ARG A 18 3.68 -16.97 -1.54
CA ARG A 18 2.91 -17.65 -0.50
C ARG A 18 3.83 -17.93 0.69
N LEU A 19 3.57 -17.33 1.87
CA LEU A 19 4.29 -17.67 3.11
C LEU A 19 3.72 -18.98 3.66
N HIS A 20 4.62 -19.91 3.94
CA HIS A 20 4.28 -21.15 4.63
C HIS A 20 4.39 -20.96 6.14
N PRO A 21 3.67 -21.76 6.95
CA PRO A 21 3.77 -21.71 8.42
C PRO A 21 5.20 -21.84 8.95
N ALA A 22 6.09 -22.50 8.20
CA ALA A 22 7.51 -22.66 8.52
C ALA A 22 8.38 -21.41 8.18
N GLY A 23 7.80 -20.32 7.68
CA GLY A 23 8.51 -19.09 7.35
C GLY A 23 9.16 -19.06 5.97
N THR A 24 8.94 -20.06 5.12
CA THR A 24 9.43 -20.11 3.73
C THR A 24 8.43 -19.47 2.76
N VAL A 25 8.90 -18.98 1.61
CA VAL A 25 8.06 -18.36 0.57
C VAL A 25 8.16 -19.13 -0.73
N THR A 26 7.03 -19.54 -1.32
CA THR A 26 6.97 -20.16 -2.66
C THR A 26 6.16 -19.34 -3.64
N ASP A 27 6.28 -19.69 -4.93
CA ASP A 27 5.47 -19.14 -6.04
C ASP A 27 5.58 -17.61 -6.18
N GLY A 28 6.76 -17.07 -5.84
CA GLY A 28 6.95 -15.65 -5.66
C GLY A 28 7.64 -14.92 -6.81
N ILE A 29 7.23 -13.67 -7.04
CA ILE A 29 7.91 -12.74 -7.94
C ILE A 29 8.91 -11.92 -7.12
N LYS A 30 10.17 -11.92 -7.55
CA LYS A 30 11.25 -11.13 -6.95
C LYS A 30 11.44 -9.85 -7.75
N PHE A 31 11.17 -8.69 -7.15
CA PHE A 31 11.44 -7.41 -7.80
C PHE A 31 12.78 -6.84 -7.33
N PRO A 32 13.73 -6.57 -8.26
CA PRO A 32 14.87 -5.74 -7.94
C PRO A 32 14.41 -4.30 -7.74
N GLN A 33 14.89 -3.61 -6.69
CA GLN A 33 14.71 -2.16 -6.61
C GLN A 33 15.41 -1.46 -7.79
N PRO A 34 14.90 -0.32 -8.27
CA PRO A 34 15.64 0.55 -9.18
C PRO A 34 16.94 1.00 -8.49
N GLY A 35 18.06 0.36 -8.83
CA GLY A 35 19.36 0.74 -8.29
C GLY A 35 19.72 2.16 -8.74
N ARG A 36 20.33 2.94 -7.83
CA ARG A 36 21.02 4.20 -8.18
C ARG A 36 21.85 3.99 -9.43
N LEU A 37 21.55 4.74 -10.50
CA LEU A 37 22.38 4.82 -11.70
C LEU A 37 23.80 5.22 -11.29
N ARG A 38 24.70 4.24 -11.15
CA ARG A 38 26.14 4.51 -11.17
C ARG A 38 26.59 4.49 -12.63
N PRO A 39 27.27 5.53 -13.13
CA PRO A 39 27.75 5.54 -14.51
C PRO A 39 28.76 4.41 -14.70
N ARG A 40 28.46 3.48 -15.62
CA ARG A 40 29.39 2.42 -16.01
C ARG A 40 30.63 3.06 -16.64
N ARG A 41 31.78 2.98 -15.97
CA ARG A 41 33.08 3.18 -16.63
C ARG A 41 33.25 2.10 -17.70
N ARG A 42 33.48 2.50 -18.95
CA ARG A 42 33.84 1.59 -20.05
C ARG A 42 35.21 0.95 -19.76
N PRO A 43 35.38 -0.37 -19.79
CA PRO A 43 36.71 -0.96 -19.75
C PRO A 43 37.42 -0.75 -21.09
N ARG A 44 38.66 -0.26 -21.04
CA ARG A 44 39.62 -0.34 -22.14
C ARG A 44 40.12 -1.77 -22.24
N TYR A 45 40.09 -2.37 -23.43
CA TYR A 45 40.73 -3.65 -23.71
C TYR A 45 42.11 -3.44 -24.30
N SER A 46 43.12 -4.11 -23.74
CA SER A 46 44.41 -4.36 -24.38
C SER A 46 44.85 -5.80 -24.11
N GLY A 47 44.91 -6.60 -25.18
CA GLY A 47 45.94 -7.60 -25.47
C GLY A 47 46.24 -8.79 -24.53
N ARG A 48 45.98 -9.99 -25.08
CA ARG A 48 46.69 -11.29 -24.95
C ARG A 48 46.47 -12.15 -23.69
N GLY A 49 45.63 -13.17 -23.87
CA GLY A 49 46.03 -14.59 -23.88
C GLY A 49 46.15 -15.33 -22.54
N LEU A 50 45.20 -16.23 -22.26
CA LEU A 50 45.42 -17.57 -21.69
C LEU A 50 44.13 -18.41 -21.78
N GLN A 51 44.31 -19.71 -22.02
CA GLN A 51 43.33 -20.70 -22.48
C GLN A 51 42.08 -20.88 -21.61
N GLN A 52 40.95 -21.18 -22.28
CA GLN A 52 39.70 -21.64 -21.66
C GLN A 52 39.80 -23.11 -21.23
N PRO A 53 39.29 -23.48 -20.04
CA PRO A 53 38.75 -24.80 -19.83
C PRO A 53 37.21 -24.75 -19.68
N GLY A 54 36.54 -25.63 -20.44
CA GLY A 54 35.23 -26.19 -20.10
C GLY A 54 34.00 -25.34 -20.42
N ARG A 55 33.38 -25.60 -21.58
CA ARG A 55 31.98 -25.23 -21.84
C ARG A 55 31.07 -25.93 -20.83
N HIS A 56 30.65 -25.24 -19.78
CA HIS A 56 29.43 -25.63 -19.08
C HIS A 56 28.24 -25.46 -20.02
N ARG A 57 27.64 -26.58 -20.39
CA ARG A 57 26.40 -26.65 -21.17
C ARG A 57 25.28 -25.87 -20.45
N GLY A 58 24.79 -24.83 -21.11
CA GLY A 58 23.41 -24.35 -21.07
C GLY A 58 22.78 -24.09 -19.70
N CYS A 59 23.08 -22.94 -19.09
CA CYS A 59 22.00 -22.21 -18.42
C CYS A 59 21.16 -21.58 -19.55
N ARG A 60 19.99 -22.15 -19.82
CA ARG A 60 18.97 -21.43 -20.60
C ARG A 60 18.74 -20.12 -19.85
N SER A 61 18.96 -18.98 -20.49
CA SER A 61 18.42 -17.72 -20.00
C SER A 61 16.93 -17.96 -19.77
N HIS A 62 16.45 -17.75 -18.54
CA HIS A 62 15.02 -17.68 -18.32
C HIS A 62 14.45 -16.72 -19.38
N PRO A 63 13.32 -17.07 -20.05
CA PRO A 63 12.68 -16.12 -20.93
C PRO A 63 12.46 -14.85 -20.11
N GLN A 64 13.05 -13.75 -20.58
CA GLN A 64 12.79 -12.44 -20.00
C GLN A 64 11.31 -12.21 -20.27
N VAL A 65 10.50 -12.24 -19.20
CA VAL A 65 9.11 -11.86 -19.30
C VAL A 65 9.14 -10.38 -19.69
N ASP A 66 8.60 -10.06 -20.86
CA ASP A 66 8.52 -8.66 -21.29
C ASP A 66 7.74 -7.87 -20.24
N ASP A 67 8.26 -6.69 -19.91
CA ASP A 67 7.64 -5.81 -18.93
C ASP A 67 6.24 -5.41 -19.45
N PRO A 68 5.15 -5.67 -18.71
CA PRO A 68 3.81 -5.33 -19.17
C PRO A 68 3.65 -3.83 -19.44
N VAL A 69 4.26 -2.98 -18.61
CA VAL A 69 4.30 -1.53 -18.85
C VAL A 69 5.71 -1.15 -19.28
N GLN A 70 5.84 -0.33 -20.32
CA GLN A 70 7.13 0.23 -20.69
C GLN A 70 7.67 1.11 -19.54
N GLY A 71 8.99 1.22 -19.41
CA GLY A 71 9.62 2.06 -18.39
C GLY A 71 9.67 1.42 -16.98
N PRO A 72 10.84 1.33 -16.32
CA PRO A 72 10.97 0.59 -15.07
C PRO A 72 10.05 1.03 -13.92
N ALA A 73 9.82 2.34 -13.76
CA ALA A 73 8.98 2.86 -12.68
C ALA A 73 7.49 2.54 -12.91
N TYR A 74 7.01 2.73 -14.13
CA TYR A 74 5.61 2.44 -14.50
C TYR A 74 5.33 0.95 -14.50
N ASN A 75 6.32 0.14 -14.91
CA ASN A 75 6.26 -1.31 -14.79
C ASN A 75 6.11 -1.74 -13.33
N PHE A 76 6.95 -1.19 -12.44
CA PHE A 76 6.84 -1.45 -11.01
C PHE A 76 5.43 -1.13 -10.47
N ALA A 77 4.90 0.06 -10.76
CA ALA A 77 3.56 0.44 -10.32
C ALA A 77 2.47 -0.46 -10.93
N GLY A 78 2.54 -0.75 -12.22
CA GLY A 78 1.62 -1.66 -12.91
C GLY A 78 1.64 -3.08 -12.34
N LEU A 79 2.82 -3.57 -11.92
CA LEU A 79 2.97 -4.88 -11.27
C LEU A 79 2.37 -4.89 -9.85
N LEU A 80 2.44 -3.78 -9.10
CA LEU A 80 1.70 -3.64 -7.84
C LEU A 80 0.19 -3.74 -8.08
N ALA A 81 -0.34 -3.08 -9.12
CA ALA A 81 -1.75 -3.18 -9.48
C ALA A 81 -2.14 -4.60 -9.93
N LEU A 82 -1.31 -5.29 -10.72
CA LEU A 82 -1.56 -6.68 -11.09
C LEU A 82 -1.59 -7.58 -9.84
N GLY A 83 -0.62 -7.43 -8.95
CA GLY A 83 -0.55 -8.18 -7.69
C GLY A 83 -1.77 -7.95 -6.79
N ALA A 84 -2.26 -6.72 -6.73
CA ALA A 84 -3.46 -6.32 -5.98
C ALA A 84 -4.73 -7.10 -6.39
N SER A 85 -4.75 -7.68 -7.60
CA SER A 85 -5.86 -8.54 -8.06
C SER A 85 -6.05 -9.77 -7.16
N GLY A 86 -4.96 -10.31 -6.61
CA GLY A 86 -5.01 -11.45 -5.68
C GLY A 86 -5.68 -11.13 -4.34
N ALA A 87 -5.92 -9.85 -4.03
CA ALA A 87 -6.64 -9.37 -2.84
C ALA A 87 -7.98 -8.70 -3.20
N GLY A 88 -8.43 -8.82 -4.45
CA GLY A 88 -9.67 -8.21 -4.96
C GLY A 88 -9.61 -6.69 -5.12
N ALA A 89 -8.43 -6.07 -4.99
CA ALA A 89 -8.26 -4.63 -5.12
C ALA A 89 -7.92 -4.19 -6.55
N ALA A 90 -7.79 -5.12 -7.49
CA ALA A 90 -7.74 -4.84 -8.92
C ALA A 90 -8.35 -6.02 -9.69
N GLU A 91 -8.62 -5.83 -10.97
CA GLU A 91 -8.86 -6.91 -11.92
C GLU A 91 -7.75 -6.96 -12.97
N VAL A 92 -7.25 -8.17 -13.27
CA VAL A 92 -6.17 -8.37 -14.24
C VAL A 92 -6.55 -7.79 -15.61
N GLY A 93 -7.76 -8.05 -16.07
CA GLY A 93 -8.24 -7.55 -17.37
C GLY A 93 -8.31 -6.01 -17.43
N GLU A 94 -8.69 -5.37 -16.33
CA GLU A 94 -8.76 -3.90 -16.25
C GLU A 94 -7.36 -3.27 -16.27
N VAL A 95 -6.43 -3.84 -15.50
CA VAL A 95 -5.04 -3.36 -15.46
C VAL A 95 -4.36 -3.55 -16.82
N LEU A 96 -4.46 -4.73 -17.44
CA LEU A 96 -3.87 -4.96 -18.76
C LEU A 96 -4.50 -4.09 -19.85
N THR A 97 -5.81 -3.82 -19.77
CA THR A 97 -6.48 -2.91 -20.70
C THR A 97 -5.95 -1.47 -20.54
N ALA A 98 -5.81 -0.99 -19.31
CA ALA A 98 -5.26 0.33 -19.02
C ALA A 98 -3.81 0.45 -19.52
N VAL A 99 -2.98 -0.57 -19.24
CA VAL A 99 -1.58 -0.62 -19.66
C VAL A 99 -1.44 -0.60 -21.18
N ASN A 100 -2.25 -1.40 -21.90
CA ASN A 100 -2.25 -1.40 -23.36
C ASN A 100 -2.63 -0.03 -23.93
N ALA A 101 -3.63 0.64 -23.33
CA ALA A 101 -4.03 1.98 -23.75
C ALA A 101 -2.92 3.02 -23.52
N ILE A 102 -2.22 2.96 -22.38
CA ILE A 102 -1.08 3.85 -22.07
C ILE A 102 0.07 3.63 -23.05
N ASN A 103 0.44 2.36 -23.29
CA ASN A 103 1.52 2.03 -24.22
C ASN A 103 1.18 2.48 -25.65
N ALA A 104 -0.06 2.28 -26.10
CA ALA A 104 -0.52 2.70 -27.43
C ALA A 104 -0.55 4.23 -27.60
N ALA A 105 -0.86 4.98 -26.53
CA ALA A 105 -0.88 6.44 -26.54
C ALA A 105 0.54 7.07 -26.45
N GLY A 106 1.57 6.26 -26.18
CA GLY A 106 2.92 6.71 -25.87
C GLY A 106 3.05 7.03 -24.38
N LEU A 107 3.82 6.20 -23.67
CA LEU A 107 3.96 6.28 -22.23
C LEU A 107 4.47 7.66 -21.75
N THR A 108 3.64 8.34 -20.97
CA THR A 108 3.97 9.55 -20.22
C THR A 108 3.27 9.51 -18.86
N ALA A 109 3.73 10.33 -17.91
CA ALA A 109 3.03 10.48 -16.63
C ALA A 109 1.59 11.00 -16.84
N GLN A 110 1.40 11.94 -17.79
CA GLN A 110 0.09 12.45 -18.18
C GLN A 110 -0.88 11.33 -18.57
N TRP A 111 -0.47 10.43 -19.48
CA TRP A 111 -1.33 9.32 -19.90
C TRP A 111 -1.56 8.32 -18.78
N TYR A 112 -0.52 7.99 -18.01
CA TYR A 112 -0.65 7.05 -16.90
C TYR A 112 -1.66 7.53 -15.85
N VAL A 113 -1.50 8.77 -15.37
CA VAL A 113 -2.37 9.40 -14.37
C VAL A 113 -3.79 9.50 -14.90
N LYS A 114 -3.97 9.99 -16.14
CA LYS A 114 -5.28 10.14 -16.77
C LYS A 114 -6.02 8.80 -16.87
N THR A 115 -5.37 7.76 -17.41
CA THR A 115 -6.00 6.46 -17.64
C THR A 115 -6.47 5.82 -16.34
N PHE A 116 -5.64 5.81 -15.30
CA PHE A 116 -6.01 5.21 -14.02
C PHE A 116 -7.04 6.05 -13.24
N ARG A 117 -6.97 7.38 -13.33
CA ARG A 117 -8.00 8.27 -12.77
C ARG A 117 -9.37 8.02 -13.40
N GLU A 118 -9.44 7.94 -14.73
CA GLU A 118 -10.68 7.67 -15.45
C GLU A 118 -11.24 6.27 -15.14
N LEU A 119 -10.36 5.26 -15.00
CA LEU A 119 -10.77 3.92 -14.60
C LEU A 119 -11.37 3.91 -13.19
N GLY A 120 -10.76 4.59 -12.22
CA GLY A 120 -11.31 4.77 -10.88
C GLY A 120 -12.69 5.47 -10.90
N GLY A 121 -12.81 6.54 -11.68
CA GLY A 121 -14.08 7.27 -11.86
C GLY A 121 -15.20 6.40 -12.43
N ARG A 122 -14.89 5.58 -13.44
CA ARG A 122 -15.84 4.63 -14.04
C ARG A 122 -16.36 3.59 -13.05
N LEU A 123 -15.54 3.18 -12.08
CA LEU A 123 -15.97 2.23 -11.05
C LEU A 123 -16.90 2.85 -10.01
N LEU A 124 -16.70 4.13 -9.68
CA LEU A 124 -17.59 4.85 -8.77
C LEU A 124 -18.88 5.31 -9.43
N ALA A 125 -18.90 5.47 -10.76
CA ALA A 125 -20.12 5.73 -11.50
C ALA A 125 -21.11 4.55 -11.36
N PRO A 126 -22.44 4.82 -11.36
CA PRO A 126 -23.46 3.77 -11.39
C PRO A 126 -23.22 2.82 -12.56
N PRO A 127 -23.27 1.49 -12.35
CA PRO A 127 -23.21 0.56 -13.48
C PRO A 127 -24.45 0.72 -14.37
N PRO A 128 -24.34 0.40 -15.67
CA PRO A 128 -25.52 0.34 -16.53
C PRO A 128 -26.50 -0.72 -16.03
N GLY A 129 -27.80 -0.42 -16.12
CA GLY A 129 -28.87 -1.32 -15.70
C GLY A 129 -29.31 -1.09 -14.24
N ALA A 130 -29.53 -2.18 -13.50
CA ALA A 130 -30.02 -2.11 -12.13
C ALA A 130 -28.98 -1.50 -11.17
N PRO A 131 -29.42 -0.79 -10.12
CA PRO A 131 -28.51 -0.28 -9.10
C PRO A 131 -27.66 -1.39 -8.48
N ALA A 132 -26.36 -1.12 -8.31
CA ALA A 132 -25.47 -2.05 -7.63
C ALA A 132 -25.91 -2.32 -6.18
N ASP A 133 -25.90 -3.60 -5.78
CA ASP A 133 -26.03 -4.00 -4.39
C ASP A 133 -24.80 -3.57 -3.56
N SER A 134 -24.89 -3.69 -2.23
CA SER A 134 -23.82 -3.28 -1.31
C SER A 134 -22.52 -4.04 -1.55
N ARG A 135 -22.59 -5.33 -1.90
CA ARG A 135 -21.41 -6.15 -2.19
C ARG A 135 -20.68 -5.70 -3.44
N THR A 136 -21.42 -5.42 -4.51
CA THR A 136 -20.90 -4.91 -5.77
C THR A 136 -20.29 -3.52 -5.57
N LYS A 137 -20.97 -2.64 -4.83
CA LYS A 137 -20.45 -1.31 -4.46
C LYS A 137 -19.14 -1.42 -3.69
N ARG A 138 -19.05 -2.30 -2.69
CA ARG A 138 -17.81 -2.55 -1.92
C ARG A 138 -16.65 -2.92 -2.83
N PHE A 139 -16.82 -3.93 -3.70
CA PHE A 139 -15.75 -4.41 -4.56
C PHE A 139 -15.33 -3.35 -5.60
N ARG A 140 -16.28 -2.58 -6.13
CA ARG A 140 -15.98 -1.47 -7.04
C ARG A 140 -15.23 -0.34 -6.33
N ALA A 141 -15.61 -0.01 -5.09
CA ALA A 141 -14.94 1.02 -4.30
C ALA A 141 -13.49 0.64 -3.94
N LEU A 142 -13.23 -0.63 -3.61
CA LEU A 142 -11.88 -1.11 -3.35
C LEU A 142 -10.98 -0.94 -4.59
N ARG A 143 -11.47 -1.40 -5.75
CA ARG A 143 -10.74 -1.29 -7.03
C ARG A 143 -10.56 0.17 -7.46
N ALA A 144 -11.58 1.01 -7.27
CA ALA A 144 -11.47 2.44 -7.52
C ALA A 144 -10.35 3.07 -6.68
N THR A 145 -10.24 2.70 -5.40
CA THR A 145 -9.17 3.16 -4.52
C THR A 145 -7.80 2.77 -5.07
N GLN A 146 -7.63 1.53 -5.53
CA GLN A 146 -6.37 1.07 -6.14
C GLN A 146 -6.00 1.86 -7.38
N TYR A 147 -6.97 2.12 -8.27
CA TYR A 147 -6.71 2.86 -9.51
C TYR A 147 -6.45 4.34 -9.26
N TYR A 148 -7.11 4.96 -8.29
CA TYR A 148 -6.69 6.27 -7.83
C TYR A 148 -5.28 6.24 -7.22
N GLY A 149 -4.91 5.19 -6.48
CA GLY A 149 -3.54 5.01 -5.98
C GLY A 149 -2.49 4.92 -7.08
N GLN A 150 -2.78 4.20 -8.18
CA GLN A 150 -1.90 4.16 -9.35
C GLN A 150 -1.74 5.55 -9.98
N ALA A 151 -2.84 6.30 -10.13
CA ALA A 151 -2.77 7.67 -10.63
C ALA A 151 -1.99 8.59 -9.66
N LEU A 152 -2.16 8.44 -8.35
CA LEU A 152 -1.44 9.21 -7.33
C LEU A 152 0.07 8.99 -7.38
N PHE A 153 0.51 7.77 -7.71
CA PHE A 153 1.93 7.40 -7.75
C PHE A 153 2.76 8.28 -8.69
N PHE A 154 2.16 8.83 -9.75
CA PHE A 154 2.83 9.69 -10.72
C PHE A 154 2.18 11.07 -10.85
N VAL A 155 1.37 11.51 -9.87
CA VAL A 155 0.52 12.70 -9.98
C VAL A 155 1.31 14.01 -10.16
N LEU A 156 2.59 14.05 -9.78
CA LEU A 156 3.47 15.20 -9.95
C LEU A 156 4.22 15.22 -11.30
N GLY A 157 4.06 14.19 -12.13
CA GLY A 157 4.70 14.06 -13.43
C GLY A 157 3.97 14.66 -14.64
N PRO A 158 2.62 14.80 -14.67
CA PRO A 158 1.87 15.57 -15.66
C PRO A 158 2.44 16.97 -15.96
N ASP A 159 2.35 17.39 -17.23
CA ASP A 159 2.75 18.73 -17.67
C ASP A 159 1.78 19.83 -17.20
N GLU A 160 0.52 19.47 -16.97
CA GLU A 160 -0.53 20.36 -16.49
C GLU A 160 -0.81 20.09 -14.99
N PRO A 161 -0.28 20.92 -14.08
CA PRO A 161 -0.58 20.82 -12.65
C PRO A 161 -2.02 21.28 -12.37
N GLY A 162 -2.61 20.81 -11.26
CA GLY A 162 -3.90 21.32 -10.75
C GLY A 162 -4.99 20.26 -10.54
N SER A 163 -4.72 18.97 -10.81
CA SER A 163 -5.67 17.88 -10.53
C SER A 163 -5.31 17.03 -9.31
N GLU A 164 -4.21 17.37 -8.64
CA GLU A 164 -3.65 16.67 -7.49
C GLU A 164 -4.67 16.62 -6.36
N GLU A 165 -5.20 17.77 -5.94
CA GLU A 165 -6.12 17.85 -4.80
C GLU A 165 -7.38 17.00 -5.05
N GLN A 166 -7.96 17.07 -6.25
CA GLN A 166 -9.14 16.27 -6.58
C GLN A 166 -8.84 14.77 -6.47
N LEU A 167 -7.66 14.34 -6.95
CA LEU A 167 -7.23 12.95 -6.88
C LEU A 167 -6.92 12.50 -5.44
N TYR A 168 -6.28 13.37 -4.64
CA TYR A 168 -6.03 13.17 -3.21
C TYR A 168 -7.31 13.12 -2.37
N ARG A 169 -8.44 13.63 -2.88
CA ARG A 169 -9.76 13.46 -2.25
C ARG A 169 -10.50 12.21 -2.75
N ALA A 170 -10.38 11.88 -4.03
CA ALA A 170 -11.10 10.76 -4.65
C ALA A 170 -10.68 9.39 -4.09
N GLY A 171 -9.37 9.16 -3.92
CA GLY A 171 -8.83 7.92 -3.35
C GLY A 171 -9.36 7.63 -1.94
N PRO A 172 -9.14 8.53 -0.96
CA PRO A 172 -9.67 8.36 0.40
C PRO A 172 -11.19 8.23 0.47
N SER A 173 -11.95 8.92 -0.38
CA SER A 173 -13.41 8.77 -0.45
C SER A 173 -13.84 7.36 -0.89
N ALA A 174 -13.17 6.80 -1.90
CA ALA A 174 -13.40 5.43 -2.36
C ALA A 174 -13.02 4.41 -1.26
N TRP A 175 -11.90 4.66 -0.57
CA TRP A 175 -11.45 3.84 0.56
C TRP A 175 -12.46 3.84 1.70
N GLY A 176 -12.98 5.02 2.07
CA GLY A 176 -14.03 5.16 3.07
C GLY A 176 -15.27 4.35 2.72
N THR A 177 -15.73 4.45 1.47
CA THR A 177 -16.87 3.67 0.96
C THR A 177 -16.62 2.17 1.03
N PHE A 178 -15.42 1.72 0.67
CA PHE A 178 -15.03 0.31 0.81
C PHE A 178 -15.11 -0.14 2.27
N CYS A 179 -14.50 0.62 3.19
CA CYS A 179 -14.52 0.32 4.62
C CYS A 179 -15.95 0.26 5.19
N ASP A 180 -16.80 1.22 4.85
CA ASP A 180 -18.18 1.28 5.37
C ASP A 180 -19.04 0.09 4.92
N LEU A 181 -18.71 -0.50 3.76
CA LEU A 181 -19.43 -1.65 3.23
C LEU A 181 -18.76 -2.98 3.58
N CYS A 182 -17.60 -2.99 4.25
CA CYS A 182 -16.95 -4.22 4.71
C CYS A 182 -17.80 -4.98 5.72
N GLU A 183 -17.61 -6.30 5.77
CA GLU A 183 -18.28 -7.19 6.72
C GLU A 183 -17.24 -8.05 7.45
N PRO A 184 -17.04 -7.84 8.77
CA PRO A 184 -17.45 -6.64 9.51
C PRO A 184 -16.72 -5.39 9.00
N ALA A 185 -17.32 -4.22 9.20
CA ALA A 185 -16.68 -2.94 8.92
C ALA A 185 -15.50 -2.72 9.89
N PRO A 186 -14.37 -2.16 9.42
CA PRO A 186 -13.27 -1.80 10.30
C PRO A 186 -13.70 -0.67 11.24
N VAL A 187 -13.14 -0.66 12.44
CA VAL A 187 -13.28 0.51 13.33
C VAL A 187 -12.43 1.63 12.75
N LYS A 188 -13.08 2.73 12.38
CA LYS A 188 -12.42 3.99 11.97
C LYS A 188 -12.23 4.87 13.19
N ALA A 189 -11.02 5.33 13.44
CA ALA A 189 -10.73 6.22 14.57
C ALA A 189 -9.64 7.24 14.21
N ASN A 190 -9.57 8.29 15.02
CA ASN A 190 -8.48 9.25 15.00
C ASN A 190 -7.70 9.10 16.31
N VAL A 191 -6.47 8.60 16.22
CA VAL A 191 -5.62 8.39 17.38
C VAL A 191 -4.81 9.66 17.66
N PRO A 192 -4.80 10.20 18.90
CA PRO A 192 -4.01 11.37 19.22
C PRO A 192 -2.50 11.15 18.99
N TYR A 193 -1.88 12.08 18.25
CA TYR A 193 -0.43 12.14 18.04
C TYR A 193 0.03 13.61 18.01
N ARG A 194 0.66 14.09 19.09
CA ARG A 194 1.02 15.51 19.24
C ARG A 194 -0.19 16.40 18.93
N SER A 195 -0.06 17.36 18.00
CA SER A 195 -1.13 18.25 17.54
C SER A 195 -1.98 17.68 16.39
N THR A 196 -1.64 16.51 15.85
CA THR A 196 -2.27 15.96 14.64
C THR A 196 -2.86 14.58 14.93
N PRO A 197 -4.18 14.37 14.76
CA PRO A 197 -4.74 13.03 14.86
C PRO A 197 -4.28 12.13 13.71
N LEU A 198 -3.97 10.87 14.01
CA LEU A 198 -3.66 9.84 13.00
C LEU A 198 -4.95 9.08 12.66
N PRO A 199 -5.41 9.10 11.40
CA PRO A 199 -6.54 8.27 10.98
C PRO A 199 -6.10 6.80 10.96
N VAL A 200 -6.95 5.94 11.52
CA VAL A 200 -6.70 4.51 11.59
C VAL A 200 -7.92 3.70 11.19
N TRP A 201 -7.68 2.54 10.60
CA TRP A 201 -8.66 1.53 10.23
C TRP A 201 -8.27 0.20 10.87
N PHE A 202 -9.07 -0.23 11.84
CA PHE A 202 -8.84 -1.46 12.58
C PHE A 202 -9.79 -2.56 12.11
N PHE A 203 -9.25 -3.44 11.26
CA PHE A 203 -9.94 -4.60 10.71
C PHE A 203 -9.91 -5.76 11.70
N ARG A 204 -11.08 -6.34 11.96
CA ARG A 204 -11.26 -7.51 12.82
C ARG A 204 -11.86 -8.67 12.02
N PRO A 205 -11.59 -9.93 12.38
CA PRO A 205 -12.26 -11.08 11.75
C PRO A 205 -13.77 -11.09 11.99
N ASP A 206 -14.19 -10.68 13.19
CA ASP A 206 -15.58 -10.68 13.65
C ASP A 206 -15.85 -9.54 14.66
N THR A 207 -17.07 -9.50 15.19
CA THR A 207 -17.53 -8.50 16.17
C THR A 207 -17.49 -8.98 17.62
N SER A 208 -16.95 -10.17 17.91
CA SER A 208 -17.01 -10.82 19.24
C SER A 208 -16.27 -10.08 20.36
N GLY A 209 -15.41 -9.10 20.01
CA GLY A 209 -14.55 -8.42 20.98
C GLY A 209 -13.40 -9.29 21.52
N THR A 210 -13.25 -10.53 21.02
CA THR A 210 -12.18 -11.43 21.42
C THR A 210 -10.81 -10.81 21.15
N ARG A 211 -9.91 -10.87 22.15
CA ARG A 211 -8.53 -10.43 21.99
C ARG A 211 -7.80 -11.35 21.01
N ARG A 212 -7.16 -10.75 20.00
CA ARG A 212 -6.49 -11.46 18.91
C ARG A 212 -5.10 -10.87 18.67
N PRO A 213 -4.13 -11.65 18.15
CA PRO A 213 -2.91 -11.09 17.60
C PRO A 213 -3.25 -9.98 16.60
N THR A 214 -2.48 -8.89 16.62
CA THR A 214 -2.69 -7.74 15.74
C THR A 214 -1.45 -7.48 14.91
N VAL A 215 -1.61 -7.41 13.60
CA VAL A 215 -0.58 -6.88 12.70
C VAL A 215 -0.81 -5.39 12.48
N ILE A 216 0.25 -4.58 12.59
CA ILE A 216 0.22 -3.16 12.25
C ILE A 216 0.89 -3.01 10.90
N LEU A 217 0.14 -2.51 9.91
CA LEU A 217 0.58 -2.32 8.53
C LEU A 217 0.89 -0.83 8.34
N THR A 218 2.18 -0.53 8.13
CA THR A 218 2.68 0.84 7.94
C THR A 218 3.06 1.01 6.48
N ASN A 219 2.60 2.08 5.86
CA ASN A 219 2.94 2.38 4.48
C ASN A 219 4.26 3.16 4.33
N GLY A 220 4.65 3.47 3.09
CA GLY A 220 5.71 4.42 2.75
C GLY A 220 5.16 5.81 2.34
N SER A 221 6.01 6.64 1.75
CA SER A 221 5.63 7.96 1.21
C SER A 221 4.65 7.88 0.04
N ASP A 222 4.87 6.90 -0.83
CA ASP A 222 4.20 6.81 -2.13
C ASP A 222 3.00 5.85 -2.09
N GLY A 223 2.86 5.09 -1.00
CA GLY A 223 1.80 4.11 -0.86
C GLY A 223 0.51 4.71 -0.30
N GLN A 224 -0.60 4.05 -0.63
CA GLN A 224 -1.95 4.39 -0.17
C GLN A 224 -2.52 3.32 0.78
N ASN A 225 -3.55 3.64 1.56
CA ASN A 225 -4.18 2.68 2.50
C ASN A 225 -4.61 1.34 1.86
N VAL A 226 -5.00 1.37 0.59
CA VAL A 226 -5.33 0.17 -0.19
C VAL A 226 -4.14 -0.76 -0.41
N ASP A 227 -2.91 -0.26 -0.44
CA ASP A 227 -1.72 -1.10 -0.50
C ASP A 227 -1.63 -1.97 0.75
N MET A 228 -1.90 -1.40 1.93
CA MET A 228 -1.91 -2.16 3.19
C MET A 228 -2.98 -3.24 3.19
N TRP A 229 -4.14 -2.98 2.56
CA TRP A 229 -5.12 -4.02 2.29
C TRP A 229 -4.48 -5.15 1.48
N THR A 230 -3.89 -4.84 0.32
CA THR A 230 -3.31 -5.87 -0.57
C THR A 230 -2.15 -6.66 0.05
N TYR A 231 -1.39 -6.02 0.95
CA TYR A 231 -0.15 -6.57 1.49
C TYR A 231 -0.36 -7.51 2.68
N GLY A 232 -1.46 -7.37 3.42
CA GLY A 232 -1.64 -8.20 4.61
C GLY A 232 -3.00 -8.21 5.29
N VAL A 233 -3.93 -7.28 5.02
CA VAL A 233 -5.23 -7.27 5.75
C VAL A 233 -6.04 -8.56 5.53
N PRO A 234 -6.27 -9.04 4.29
CA PRO A 234 -6.97 -10.31 4.05
C PRO A 234 -6.27 -11.50 4.74
N ALA A 235 -4.95 -11.59 4.61
CA ALA A 235 -4.18 -12.69 5.19
C ALA A 235 -4.25 -12.71 6.73
N ALA A 236 -4.22 -11.53 7.37
CA ALA A 236 -4.42 -11.42 8.81
C ALA A 236 -5.82 -11.90 9.21
N ARG A 237 -6.86 -11.48 8.47
CA ARG A 237 -8.25 -11.89 8.75
C ARG A 237 -8.47 -13.38 8.57
N GLU A 238 -7.90 -13.98 7.52
CA GLU A 238 -7.94 -15.43 7.27
C GLU A 238 -7.29 -16.24 8.40
N ARG A 239 -6.28 -15.68 9.07
CA ARG A 239 -5.64 -16.28 10.26
C ARG A 239 -6.38 -15.98 11.58
N GLY A 240 -7.49 -15.26 11.53
CA GLY A 240 -8.22 -14.83 12.72
C GLY A 240 -7.49 -13.76 13.53
N TRP A 241 -6.59 -13.00 12.92
CA TRP A 241 -5.87 -11.87 13.52
C TRP A 241 -6.54 -10.54 13.18
N ASN A 242 -6.28 -9.52 14.00
CA ASN A 242 -6.64 -8.15 13.66
C ASN A 242 -5.57 -7.54 12.74
N ALA A 243 -5.98 -6.55 11.94
CA ALA A 243 -5.06 -5.73 11.16
C ALA A 243 -5.35 -4.25 11.39
N LEU A 244 -4.31 -3.48 11.70
CA LEU A 244 -4.38 -2.04 11.86
C LEU A 244 -3.66 -1.35 10.71
N VAL A 245 -4.38 -0.51 9.99
CA VAL A 245 -3.86 0.37 8.93
C VAL A 245 -3.98 1.81 9.42
N TYR A 246 -3.02 2.67 9.11
CA TYR A 246 -3.05 4.07 9.46
C TYR A 246 -2.23 4.91 8.49
N ASP A 247 -2.53 6.20 8.41
CA ASP A 247 -1.63 7.19 7.81
C ASP A 247 -0.89 7.95 8.91
N GLY A 248 0.44 8.01 8.80
CA GLY A 248 1.31 8.82 9.66
C GLY A 248 1.75 10.14 9.01
N PRO A 249 2.56 10.95 9.71
CA PRO A 249 3.17 12.16 9.15
C PRO A 249 3.94 11.86 7.86
N GLY A 250 3.72 12.62 6.78
CA GLY A 250 4.36 12.35 5.49
C GLY A 250 3.70 11.25 4.66
N GLN A 251 2.53 10.76 5.04
CA GLN A 251 1.81 9.71 4.31
C GLN A 251 0.41 10.16 3.91
N GLY A 252 -0.06 9.64 2.78
CA GLY A 252 -1.45 9.75 2.33
C GLY A 252 -2.05 11.15 2.49
N GLN A 253 -3.26 11.21 3.05
CA GLN A 253 -3.98 12.46 3.26
C GLN A 253 -3.20 13.42 4.18
N LEU A 254 -2.51 12.90 5.19
CA LEU A 254 -1.79 13.72 6.16
C LEU A 254 -0.74 14.60 5.49
N LEU A 255 -0.01 14.06 4.51
CA LEU A 255 0.98 14.85 3.75
C LEU A 255 0.31 15.82 2.77
N PHE A 256 -0.58 15.31 1.92
CA PHE A 256 -1.00 16.04 0.72
C PHE A 256 -2.19 16.96 0.95
N VAL A 257 -3.03 16.68 1.96
CA VAL A 257 -4.19 17.52 2.31
C VAL A 257 -3.91 18.30 3.58
N ASP A 258 -3.48 17.60 4.64
CA ASP A 258 -3.32 18.21 5.97
C ASP A 258 -1.92 18.86 6.16
N ARG A 259 -1.03 18.72 5.18
CA ARG A 259 0.33 19.31 5.12
C ARG A 259 1.23 18.92 6.31
N VAL A 260 1.01 17.73 6.84
CA VAL A 260 1.80 17.11 7.90
C VAL A 260 2.94 16.33 7.26
N VAL A 261 4.14 16.91 7.32
CA VAL A 261 5.35 16.36 6.70
C VAL A 261 5.95 15.19 7.51
N PHE A 262 6.94 14.51 6.92
CA PHE A 262 7.68 13.43 7.58
C PHE A 262 8.24 13.86 8.95
N THR A 263 8.25 12.91 9.87
CA THR A 263 8.89 13.06 11.18
C THR A 263 10.18 12.24 11.24
N PRO A 264 11.28 12.78 11.80
CA PRO A 264 12.50 12.02 12.02
C PRO A 264 12.38 11.01 13.17
N THR A 265 11.34 11.14 14.01
CA THR A 265 11.08 10.27 15.18
C THR A 265 9.92 9.31 14.88
N TRP A 266 10.08 8.47 13.85
CA TRP A 266 9.02 7.58 13.35
C TRP A 266 8.59 6.52 14.37
N GLU A 267 9.52 6.10 15.23
CA GLU A 267 9.28 5.18 16.35
C GLU A 267 8.16 5.65 17.30
N GLN A 268 7.94 6.96 17.38
CA GLN A 268 6.87 7.55 18.20
C GLN A 268 5.48 7.49 17.54
N VAL A 269 5.38 7.18 16.25
CA VAL A 269 4.11 7.16 15.49
C VAL A 269 3.35 5.85 15.73
N VAL A 270 4.07 4.72 15.83
CA VAL A 270 3.46 3.39 15.97
C VAL A 270 2.88 3.17 17.37
N GLY A 271 3.46 3.78 18.41
CA GLY A 271 3.02 3.64 19.81
C GLY A 271 1.54 3.97 20.03
N PRO A 272 1.07 5.17 19.62
CA PRO A 272 -0.35 5.52 19.67
C PRO A 272 -1.26 4.53 18.95
N ALA A 273 -0.90 4.12 17.73
CA ALA A 273 -1.68 3.18 16.93
C ALA A 273 -1.81 1.81 17.64
N ARG A 274 -0.71 1.33 18.23
CA ARG A 274 -0.70 0.11 19.05
C ARG A 274 -1.65 0.19 20.25
N ARG A 275 -1.73 1.34 20.94
CA ARG A 275 -2.62 1.49 22.11
C ARG A 275 -4.09 1.27 21.75
N LEU A 276 -4.52 1.61 20.53
CA LEU A 276 -5.87 1.29 20.07
C LEU A 276 -6.09 -0.22 19.97
N ALA A 277 -5.09 -0.97 19.48
CA ALA A 277 -5.17 -2.42 19.33
C ALA A 277 -5.17 -3.17 20.68
N ASP A 278 -4.50 -2.62 21.70
CA ASP A 278 -4.41 -3.23 23.03
C ASP A 278 -5.66 -2.98 23.91
N GLY A 279 -6.53 -2.04 23.54
CA GLY A 279 -7.76 -1.70 24.27
C GLY A 279 -7.54 -0.99 25.61
N PRO A 280 -8.60 -0.71 26.40
CA PRO A 280 -8.50 0.05 27.66
C PRO A 280 -7.59 -0.59 28.72
N SER A 281 -7.45 -1.92 28.71
CA SER A 281 -6.60 -2.69 29.62
C SER A 281 -5.13 -2.77 29.18
N GLY A 282 -4.79 -2.24 28.00
CA GLY A 282 -3.45 -2.19 27.44
C GLY A 282 -2.52 -1.11 28.01
N ARG A 283 -3.03 -0.23 28.90
CA ARG A 283 -2.19 0.72 29.63
C ARG A 283 -1.27 -0.05 30.57
N ARG A 284 -0.05 -0.35 30.13
CA ARG A 284 1.04 -0.60 31.09
C ARG A 284 1.34 0.72 31.78
N PRO A 285 1.23 0.81 33.11
CA PRO A 285 1.97 1.84 33.82
C PRO A 285 3.45 1.54 33.57
N GLU A 286 4.26 2.59 33.40
CA GLU A 286 5.73 2.50 33.37
C GLU A 286 6.35 2.08 32.02
N GLN A 287 6.61 3.08 31.16
CA GLN A 287 7.78 3.23 30.27
C GLN A 287 7.53 4.39 29.28
N ASP A 288 7.43 5.62 29.78
CA ASP A 288 7.65 6.82 28.97
C ASP A 288 8.49 7.78 29.83
N PRO A 289 9.60 8.35 29.33
CA PRO A 289 10.31 9.40 30.04
C PRO A 289 9.41 10.65 30.14
N PRO A 290 9.53 11.44 31.22
CA PRO A 290 8.67 12.59 31.45
C PRO A 290 9.09 13.74 30.53
N ASP A 291 8.32 13.98 29.46
CA ASP A 291 8.32 15.29 28.81
C ASP A 291 7.34 16.19 29.58
N GLY A 292 7.86 17.04 30.46
CA GLY A 292 7.13 18.16 31.08
C GLY A 292 7.58 19.53 30.55
N PRO A 293 6.96 20.66 30.94
CA PRO A 293 5.84 20.79 31.88
C PRO A 293 4.54 21.39 31.26
N GLU A 294 3.44 20.91 31.82
CA GLU A 294 2.12 21.52 32.10
C GLU A 294 1.70 22.85 31.45
N HIS A 295 0.47 22.86 30.89
CA HIS A 295 -0.64 23.64 31.44
C HIS A 295 -2.02 23.16 30.93
N GLY A 296 -2.87 22.71 31.85
CA GLY A 296 -4.30 23.05 31.88
C GLY A 296 -5.33 22.08 31.26
N GLY A 297 -5.92 21.22 32.11
CA GLY A 297 -7.36 20.91 32.06
C GLY A 297 -7.82 19.60 31.38
N LEU A 298 -8.17 18.61 32.19
CA LEU A 298 -9.17 17.56 31.90
C LEU A 298 -10.42 17.83 32.77
N PRO A 299 -11.61 17.20 32.57
CA PRO A 299 -11.93 16.10 31.64
C PRO A 299 -13.22 16.30 30.80
N GLY A 300 -13.32 15.56 29.70
CA GLY A 300 -14.58 15.27 29.02
C GLY A 300 -14.60 13.83 28.55
N ALA A 301 -15.08 12.92 29.38
CA ALA A 301 -15.30 11.51 29.05
C ALA A 301 -16.78 11.24 28.72
N VAL A 302 -16.99 10.15 27.96
CA VAL A 302 -18.23 9.32 27.80
C VAL A 302 -19.23 9.81 26.72
N ALA A 303 -19.88 9.01 25.86
CA ALA A 303 -20.17 7.57 25.67
C ALA A 303 -20.42 7.30 24.15
N GLY A 304 -20.59 6.09 23.59
CA GLY A 304 -20.85 4.76 24.13
C GLY A 304 -20.97 3.73 22.99
N LEU A 305 -20.95 2.44 23.34
CA LEU A 305 -21.34 1.31 22.48
C LEU A 305 -22.32 0.44 23.29
N PRO A 306 -23.42 -0.04 22.69
CA PRO A 306 -24.50 -0.76 23.39
C PRO A 306 -24.15 -2.25 23.63
N PRO A 307 -24.93 -2.98 24.46
CA PRO A 307 -24.47 -4.15 25.24
C PRO A 307 -24.19 -5.41 24.43
#